data_AF-A0A1V5AUM3-F1
#
_entry.id   AF-A0A1V5AUM3-F1
#
_cell.length_a   1.000
_cell.length_b   1.000
_cell.length_c   1.000
_cell.angle_alpha   90.00
_cell.angle_beta   90.00
_cell.angle_gamma   90.00
#
_symmetry.space_group_name_H-M   'P 1'
#
loop_
_entity.id
_entity.type
_entity.pdbx_description
1 polymer ?
#
loop_
_entity_poly.entity_id
_entity_poly.type
_entity_poly.pdbx_seq_one_letter_code
_entity_poly.pdbx_strand_id
1 'polypeptide(L)'
;MKKILNDEVVRGIFSSSQKECDVLIALFAMVIPNWDEVEYILEGKPHMGPEGWHAIYDLFCRFNEEHPGESIFPGGLWLSMGFIKDGSLDAWQVDCSGIKFAFKNGRAKTSI
;
A
#
# COMPACT_ATOMS: atom_id res chain seq x y z
N MET A 1 6.22 -13.27 0.65
CA MET A 1 5.53 -13.27 1.95
C MET A 1 4.10 -12.82 1.71
N LYS A 2 3.12 -13.68 2.01
CA LYS A 2 1.71 -13.41 1.71
C LYS A 2 0.91 -13.06 2.97
N LYS A 3 -0.01 -12.11 2.87
CA LYS A 3 -0.92 -11.69 3.95
C LYS A 3 -2.30 -11.38 3.38
N ILE A 4 -3.35 -11.53 4.18
CA ILE A 4 -4.69 -11.07 3.80
C ILE A 4 -4.95 -9.75 4.53
N LEU A 5 -5.33 -8.71 3.78
CA LEU A 5 -5.77 -7.45 4.35
C LEU A 5 -7.25 -7.52 4.75
N ASN A 6 -7.60 -6.82 5.82
CA ASN A 6 -8.96 -6.69 6.30
C ASN A 6 -9.53 -5.34 5.82
N ASP A 7 -10.68 -5.37 5.14
CA ASP A 7 -11.34 -4.18 4.59
C ASP A 7 -11.67 -3.13 5.67
N GLU A 8 -12.18 -3.54 6.83
CA GLU A 8 -12.52 -2.61 7.92
C GLU A 8 -11.29 -1.86 8.44
N VAL A 9 -10.16 -2.56 8.57
CA VAL A 9 -8.90 -1.95 9.00
C VAL A 9 -8.39 -0.96 7.95
N VAL A 10 -8.47 -1.35 6.66
CA VAL A 10 -8.10 -0.46 5.54
C VAL A 10 -8.95 0.80 5.55
N ARG A 11 -10.27 0.68 5.68
CA ARG A 11 -11.18 1.85 5.79
C ARG A 11 -10.84 2.74 6.98
N GLY A 12 -10.50 2.14 8.13
CA GLY A 12 -10.07 2.86 9.32
C GLY A 12 -8.85 3.75 9.09
N ILE A 13 -7.90 3.33 8.23
CA ILE A 13 -6.76 4.16 7.85
C ILE A 13 -7.23 5.44 7.18
N PHE A 14 -8.07 5.34 6.13
CA PHE A 14 -8.59 6.50 5.40
C PHE A 14 -9.31 7.49 6.32
N SER A 15 -10.11 7.01 7.28
CA SER A 15 -10.82 7.88 8.23
C SER A 15 -9.90 8.58 9.24
N SER A 16 -8.70 8.05 9.47
CA SER A 16 -7.73 8.59 10.44
C SER A 16 -6.65 9.47 9.81
N SER A 17 -6.46 9.37 8.49
CA SER A 17 -5.44 10.11 7.74
C SER A 17 -5.91 11.50 7.35
N GLN A 18 -4.96 12.45 7.30
CA GLN A 18 -5.22 13.83 6.85
C GLN A 18 -4.74 14.07 5.42
N LYS A 19 -3.82 13.22 4.93
CA LYS A 19 -3.25 13.30 3.58
C LYS A 19 -3.25 11.95 2.90
N GLU A 20 -3.31 11.95 1.57
CA GLU A 20 -3.29 10.70 0.80
C GLU A 20 -1.96 9.93 0.94
N CYS A 21 -0.85 10.65 1.17
CA CYS A 21 0.44 10.02 1.41
C CYS A 21 0.51 9.27 2.74
N ASP A 22 -0.19 9.75 3.78
CA ASP A 22 -0.26 9.08 5.08
C ASP A 22 -1.00 7.75 4.96
N VAL A 23 -2.08 7.72 4.17
CA VAL A 23 -2.82 6.50 3.84
C VAL A 23 -1.88 5.50 3.16
N LEU A 24 -1.15 5.94 2.13
CA LEU A 24 -0.24 5.08 1.40
C LEU A 24 0.83 4.48 2.33
N ILE A 25 1.47 5.30 3.16
CA ILE A 25 2.48 4.84 4.12
C ILE A 25 1.89 3.81 5.09
N ALA A 26 0.69 4.05 5.62
CA ALA A 26 0.02 3.12 6.52
C ALA A 26 -0.30 1.77 5.85
N LEU A 27 -0.74 1.77 4.59
CA LEU A 27 -0.96 0.54 3.83
C LEU A 27 0.33 -0.27 3.64
N PHE A 28 1.45 0.40 3.34
CA PHE A 28 2.76 -0.24 3.25
C PHE A 28 3.19 -0.82 4.61
N ALA A 29 3.02 -0.06 5.70
CA ALA A 29 3.33 -0.51 7.06
C ALA A 29 2.51 -1.73 7.49
N MET A 30 1.29 -1.91 6.98
CA MET A 30 0.46 -3.09 7.27
C MET A 30 1.01 -4.38 6.67
N VAL A 31 1.66 -4.31 5.51
CA VAL A 31 2.04 -5.49 4.71
C VAL A 31 3.53 -5.79 4.74
N ILE A 32 4.35 -4.80 5.06
CA ILE A 32 5.81 -4.94 5.10
C ILE A 32 6.26 -5.17 6.54
N PRO A 33 7.00 -6.24 6.82
CA PRO A 33 7.44 -6.55 8.17
C PRO A 33 8.57 -5.60 8.58
N ASN A 34 8.62 -5.24 9.86
CA ASN A 34 9.62 -4.32 10.42
C ASN A 34 9.69 -2.99 9.66
N TRP A 35 8.54 -2.46 9.23
CA TRP A 35 8.44 -1.19 8.49
C TRP A 35 9.22 -0.04 9.14
N ASP A 36 9.23 0.03 10.47
CA ASP A 36 9.96 1.06 11.22
C ASP A 36 11.48 1.00 11.05
N GLU A 37 12.01 -0.15 10.65
CA GLU A 37 13.44 -0.34 10.36
C GLU A 37 13.78 -0.05 8.89
N VAL A 38 12.79 0.01 8.00
CA VAL A 38 12.97 0.29 6.57
C VAL A 38 13.36 1.76 6.39
N GLU A 39 14.39 1.98 5.59
CA GLU A 39 14.86 3.31 5.18
C GLU A 39 14.44 3.60 3.74
N TYR A 40 14.60 2.62 2.84
CA TYR A 40 14.21 2.72 1.43
C TYR A 40 13.62 1.42 0.90
N ILE A 41 12.64 1.54 0.01
CA ILE A 41 12.25 0.48 -0.92
C ILE A 41 13.14 0.63 -2.16
N LEU A 42 14.00 -0.35 -2.40
CA LEU A 42 14.98 -0.30 -3.49
C LEU A 42 14.36 -0.74 -4.82
N GLU A 43 13.59 -1.83 -4.79
CA GLU A 43 12.99 -2.45 -5.98
C GLU A 43 11.67 -3.13 -5.62
N GLY A 44 10.78 -3.22 -6.62
CA GLY A 44 9.51 -3.93 -6.52
C GLY A 44 8.40 -3.12 -5.86
N LYS A 45 7.20 -3.70 -5.86
CA LYS A 45 6.00 -3.20 -5.17
C LYS A 45 5.22 -4.39 -4.62
N PRO A 46 4.39 -4.22 -3.58
CA PRO A 46 3.45 -5.25 -3.17
C PRO A 46 2.48 -5.60 -4.31
N HIS A 47 2.18 -6.87 -4.47
CA HIS A 47 1.12 -7.35 -5.37
C HIS A 47 -0.13 -7.61 -4.55
N MET A 48 -1.32 -7.34 -5.09
CA MET A 48 -2.59 -7.50 -4.40
C MET A 48 -3.67 -8.09 -5.30
N GLY A 49 -4.54 -8.92 -4.72
CA GLY A 49 -5.72 -9.46 -5.38
C GLY A 49 -6.65 -8.38 -5.94
N PRO A 50 -7.44 -8.69 -6.99
CA PRO A 50 -8.18 -7.66 -7.72
C PRO A 50 -9.23 -6.94 -6.88
N GLU A 51 -9.99 -7.65 -6.05
CA GLU A 51 -11.12 -7.04 -5.32
C GLU A 51 -10.64 -5.96 -4.33
N GLY A 52 -9.65 -6.29 -3.50
CA GLY A 52 -9.12 -5.32 -2.55
C GLY A 52 -8.33 -4.20 -3.24
N TRP A 53 -7.69 -4.46 -4.38
CA TRP A 53 -7.06 -3.41 -5.18
C TRP A 53 -8.06 -2.37 -5.66
N HIS A 54 -9.22 -2.79 -6.19
CA HIS A 54 -10.26 -1.86 -6.64
C HIS A 54 -10.94 -1.17 -5.45
N ALA A 55 -11.17 -1.89 -4.35
CA ALA A 55 -11.75 -1.30 -3.14
C ALA A 55 -10.86 -0.17 -2.57
N ILE A 56 -9.54 -0.37 -2.53
CA ILE A 56 -8.59 0.68 -2.11
C ILE A 56 -8.57 1.83 -3.11
N TYR A 57 -8.60 1.55 -4.41
CA TYR A 57 -8.69 2.60 -5.44
C TYR A 57 -9.93 3.50 -5.23
N ASP A 58 -11.10 2.89 -5.05
CA ASP A 58 -12.35 3.62 -4.81
C ASP A 58 -12.27 4.46 -3.53
N LEU A 59 -11.60 3.97 -2.48
CA LEU A 59 -11.36 4.73 -1.26
C LEU A 59 -10.44 5.94 -1.48
N PHE A 60 -9.36 5.80 -2.26
CA PHE A 60 -8.53 6.95 -2.63
C PHE A 60 -9.29 7.98 -3.46
N CYS A 61 -10.13 7.55 -4.41
CA CYS A 61 -10.98 8.46 -5.17
C CYS A 61 -11.87 9.30 -4.25
N ARG A 62 -12.59 8.65 -3.32
CA ARG A 62 -13.46 9.34 -2.34
C ARG A 62 -12.65 10.25 -1.43
N PHE A 63 -11.51 9.79 -0.95
CA PHE A 63 -10.61 10.61 -0.11
C PHE A 63 -10.19 11.88 -0.85
N ASN A 64 -9.81 11.79 -2.12
CA ASN A 64 -9.43 12.96 -2.91
C ASN A 64 -10.60 13.91 -3.21
N GLU A 65 -11.83 13.39 -3.35
CA GLU A 65 -13.03 14.21 -3.48
C GLU A 65 -13.33 15.00 -2.19
N GLU A 66 -13.12 14.38 -1.03
CA GLU A 66 -13.30 15.00 0.29
C GLU A 66 -12.16 15.96 0.68
N HIS A 67 -10.98 15.81 0.03
CA HIS A 67 -9.78 16.62 0.27
C HIS A 67 -9.28 17.28 -1.02
N PRO A 68 -9.96 18.34 -1.51
CA PRO A 68 -9.56 19.02 -2.74
C PRO A 68 -8.12 19.53 -2.68
N GLY A 69 -7.33 19.21 -3.70
CA GLY A 69 -5.94 19.64 -3.84
C GLY A 69 -4.89 18.58 -3.48
N GLU A 70 -5.28 17.47 -2.84
CA GLU A 70 -4.38 16.33 -2.61
C GLU A 70 -3.96 15.67 -3.93
N SER A 71 -4.89 15.52 -4.88
CA SER A 71 -4.60 14.97 -6.21
C SER A 71 -5.35 15.69 -7.32
N ILE A 72 -4.68 15.88 -8.46
CA ILE A 72 -5.30 16.42 -9.68
C ILE A 72 -6.22 15.38 -10.33
N PHE A 73 -5.90 14.10 -10.16
CA PHE A 73 -6.69 12.98 -10.67
C PHE A 73 -7.08 12.07 -9.49
N PRO A 74 -8.37 11.94 -9.15
CA PRO A 74 -8.82 11.09 -8.06
C PRO A 74 -8.25 9.66 -8.16
N GLY A 75 -7.65 9.18 -7.07
CA GLY A 75 -6.96 7.89 -7.02
C GLY A 75 -5.57 7.87 -7.66
N GLY A 76 -5.06 9.03 -8.10
CA GLY A 76 -3.79 9.14 -8.83
C GLY A 76 -2.59 8.61 -8.05
N LEU A 77 -2.54 8.83 -6.73
CA LEU A 77 -1.47 8.29 -5.88
C LEU A 77 -1.49 6.76 -5.84
N TRP A 78 -2.66 6.14 -5.73
CA TRP A 78 -2.78 4.68 -5.73
C TRP A 78 -2.35 4.07 -7.07
N LEU A 79 -2.76 4.67 -8.19
CA LEU A 79 -2.39 4.20 -9.52
C LEU A 79 -0.88 4.31 -9.79
N SER A 80 -0.23 5.35 -9.25
CA SER A 80 1.19 5.61 -9.50
C SER A 80 2.11 4.89 -8.50
N MET A 81 1.78 4.90 -7.21
CA MET A 81 2.66 4.48 -6.12
C MET A 81 2.09 3.36 -5.26
N GLY A 82 0.82 3.00 -5.47
CA GLY A 82 0.16 1.89 -4.78
C GLY A 82 0.64 0.51 -5.20
N PHE A 83 -0.13 -0.50 -4.80
CA PHE A 83 0.18 -1.90 -5.06
C PHE A 83 -0.14 -2.28 -6.52
N ILE A 84 0.49 -3.35 -6.99
CA ILE A 84 0.23 -3.92 -8.32
C ILE A 84 -0.94 -4.88 -8.22
N LYS A 85 -1.93 -4.74 -9.10
CA LYS A 85 -3.03 -5.70 -9.19
C LYS A 85 -2.54 -7.02 -9.79
N ASP A 86 -2.84 -8.13 -9.12
CA ASP A 86 -2.43 -9.48 -9.52
C ASP A 86 -3.63 -10.43 -9.48
N GLY A 87 -4.03 -10.93 -10.65
CA GLY A 87 -5.18 -11.83 -10.79
C GLY A 87 -4.94 -13.26 -10.30
N SER A 88 -3.71 -13.61 -9.92
CA SER A 88 -3.37 -14.92 -9.36
C SER A 88 -3.52 -15.00 -7.83
N LEU A 89 -3.76 -13.86 -7.17
CA LEU A 89 -3.94 -13.76 -5.72
C LEU A 89 -5.43 -13.74 -5.34
N ASP A 90 -5.75 -14.24 -4.14
CA ASP A 90 -7.10 -14.13 -3.58
C ASP A 90 -7.51 -12.66 -3.40
N ALA A 91 -8.82 -12.39 -3.38
CA ALA A 91 -9.45 -11.07 -3.32
C ALA A 91 -8.68 -9.97 -2.57
N TRP A 92 -8.30 -10.23 -1.31
CA TRP A 92 -7.60 -9.29 -0.41
C TRP A 92 -6.19 -9.76 -0.02
N GLN A 93 -5.66 -10.77 -0.72
CA GLN A 93 -4.32 -11.27 -0.49
C GLN A 93 -3.29 -10.30 -1.09
N VAL A 94 -2.23 -10.05 -0.34
CA VAL A 94 -1.07 -9.25 -0.72
C VAL A 94 0.17 -10.12 -0.68
N ASP A 95 1.03 -10.03 -1.69
CA ASP A 95 2.36 -10.63 -1.70
C ASP A 95 3.46 -9.57 -1.76
N CYS A 96 4.39 -9.65 -0.82
CA CYS A 96 5.58 -8.80 -0.73
C CYS A 96 6.89 -9.55 -1.04
N SER A 97 6.82 -10.79 -1.56
CA SER A 97 8.00 -11.62 -1.87
C SER A 97 8.99 -10.93 -2.82
N GLY A 98 8.51 -10.14 -3.78
CA GLY A 98 9.33 -9.48 -4.78
C GLY A 98 9.98 -8.15 -4.36
N ILE A 99 9.83 -7.71 -3.11
CA ILE A 99 10.28 -6.38 -2.68
C ILE A 99 11.68 -6.46 -2.05
N LYS A 100 12.53 -5.47 -2.36
CA LYS A 100 13.85 -5.30 -1.76
C LYS A 100 13.92 -4.02 -0.93
N PHE A 101 14.54 -4.12 0.24
CA PHE A 101 14.62 -3.03 1.21
C PHE A 101 16.06 -2.68 1.59
N ALA A 102 16.30 -1.40 1.84
CA ALA A 102 17.40 -0.93 2.66
C ALA A 102 16.87 -0.59 4.06
N PHE A 103 17.62 -0.99 5.09
CA PHE A 103 17.27 -0.74 6.49
C PHE A 103 18.23 0.28 7.09
N LYS A 104 17.75 1.07 8.07
CA LYS A 104 18.46 2.20 8.71
C LYS A 104 19.86 1.88 9.28
N ASN A 105 20.18 0.59 9.47
CA ASN A 105 21.46 0.12 9.98
C ASN A 105 22.36 -0.53 8.91
N GLY A 106 22.17 -0.20 7.62
CA GLY A 106 23.06 -0.60 6.52
C GLY A 106 23.00 -2.09 6.11
N ARG A 107 22.03 -2.87 6.62
CA ARG A 107 21.81 -4.25 6.20
C ARG A 107 20.82 -4.29 5.05
N ALA A 108 21.27 -4.41 3.80
CA ALA A 108 20.36 -4.80 2.71
C ALA A 108 19.99 -6.28 2.89
N LYS A 109 18.70 -6.61 2.94
CA LYS A 109 18.20 -8.00 2.89
C LYS A 109 17.07 -8.10 1.88
N THR A 110 17.09 -9.18 1.11
CA THR A 110 15.97 -9.63 0.28
C THR A 110 14.93 -10.27 1.20
N SER A 111 13.64 -10.01 0.99
CA SER A 111 12.58 -10.78 1.66
C SER A 111 12.69 -12.24 1.21
N ILE A 112 13.06 -13.12 2.15
CA ILE A 112 13.06 -14.58 1.97
C ILE A 112 11.69 -15.10 2.39
#